data_AF-E9JBL5-F1
#
_entry.id   AF-E9JBL5-F1
#
_cell.length_a   1.000
_cell.length_b   1.000
_cell.length_c   1.000
_cell.angle_alpha   90.00
_cell.angle_beta   90.00
_cell.angle_gamma   90.00
#
_symmetry.space_group_name_H-M   'P 1'
#
loop_
_entity.id
_entity.type
_entity.pdbx_description
1 polymer ?
#
loop_
_entity_poly.entity_id
_entity_poly.type
_entity_poly.pdbx_seq_one_letter_code
_entity_poly.pdbx_strand_id
1 'polypeptide(L)'
;MQFESNSKDLSIHSLMLQFCNSNMSKDADSFLNITNNEMALRSCENIAKDTVDQSKSIIWKELRYRRITASRIYEVAHCKTPEGTLVEQIIGTLKIRDTDAMERGRRLEVEVLKVFEEVMHIRLQCCGLLLNPDFLVIGASPDAIGEDFVVEIKCPINLKSEKGYITKDQCIRQKFFAQI
;
A
#
# COMPACT_ATOMS: atom_id res chain seq x y z
N MET A 1 25.94 16.83 -10.19
CA MET A 1 25.85 15.36 -10.26
C MET A 1 24.55 14.99 -9.57
N GLN A 2 23.49 14.74 -10.33
CA GLN A 2 22.22 14.27 -9.76
C GLN A 2 22.45 12.86 -9.22
N PHE A 3 22.29 12.67 -7.92
CA PHE A 3 22.16 11.33 -7.36
C PHE A 3 20.86 10.76 -7.94
N GLU A 4 20.94 9.82 -8.87
CA GLU A 4 19.81 8.95 -9.18
C GLU A 4 19.47 8.16 -7.93
N SER A 5 18.52 8.67 -7.15
CA SER A 5 17.94 7.98 -6.01
C SER A 5 17.28 6.70 -6.54
N ASN A 6 17.91 5.54 -6.32
CA ASN A 6 17.29 4.26 -6.61
C ASN A 6 16.06 4.11 -5.72
N SER A 7 14.87 3.92 -6.31
CA SER A 7 13.62 3.79 -5.55
C SER A 7 13.69 2.72 -4.46
N LYS A 8 14.56 1.70 -4.58
CA LYS A 8 14.82 0.68 -3.55
C LYS A 8 15.45 1.22 -2.26
N ASP A 9 16.11 2.36 -2.30
CA ASP A 9 16.76 2.94 -1.12
C ASP A 9 15.74 3.45 -0.10
N LEU A 10 14.47 3.57 -0.49
CA LEU A 10 13.34 3.90 0.37
C LEU A 10 12.59 2.67 0.88
N SER A 11 13.07 1.45 0.62
CA SER A 11 12.50 0.26 1.24
C SER A 11 12.73 0.28 2.74
N ILE A 12 11.76 -0.22 3.51
CA ILE A 12 11.89 -0.28 4.98
C ILE A 12 13.11 -1.11 5.36
N HIS A 13 13.45 -2.13 4.56
CA HIS A 13 14.66 -2.92 4.79
C HIS A 13 15.94 -2.09 4.65
N SER A 14 16.07 -1.32 3.56
CA SER A 14 17.21 -0.40 3.33
C SER A 14 17.33 0.64 4.45
N LEU A 15 16.22 1.28 4.82
CA LEU A 15 16.16 2.26 5.90
C LEU A 15 16.53 1.64 7.25
N MET A 16 16.08 0.42 7.54
CA MET A 16 16.45 -0.31 8.74
C MET A 16 17.95 -0.62 8.78
N LEU A 17 18.57 -1.01 7.66
CA LEU A 17 20.02 -1.27 7.61
C LEU A 17 20.81 0.01 7.89
N GLN A 18 20.43 1.15 7.30
CA GLN A 18 21.04 2.45 7.57
C GLN A 18 20.88 2.83 9.05
N PHE A 19 19.67 2.67 9.60
CA PHE A 19 19.40 2.94 11.01
C PHE A 19 20.23 2.06 11.94
N CYS A 20 20.32 0.75 11.69
CA CYS A 20 21.11 -0.19 12.48
C CYS A 20 22.60 0.21 12.52
N ASN A 21 23.13 0.72 11.41
CA ASN A 21 24.52 1.15 11.29
C ASN A 21 24.78 2.57 11.84
N SER A 22 23.74 3.33 12.17
CA SER A 22 23.88 4.65 12.80
C SER A 22 24.25 4.56 14.29
N ASN A 23 24.77 5.64 14.86
CA ASN A 23 25.03 5.74 16.31
C ASN A 23 23.79 6.13 17.14
N MET A 24 22.60 6.15 16.52
CA MET A 24 21.36 6.51 17.21
C MET A 24 20.83 5.38 18.09
N SER A 25 20.04 5.77 19.08
CA SER A 25 19.30 4.85 19.95
C SER A 25 18.43 3.92 19.11
N LYS A 26 18.39 2.63 19.47
CA LYS A 26 17.69 1.57 18.72
C LYS A 26 16.25 1.41 19.20
N ASP A 27 15.51 2.50 19.15
CA ASP A 27 14.09 2.55 19.49
C ASP A 27 13.24 3.00 18.28
N ALA A 28 11.93 2.80 18.39
CA ALA A 28 10.99 3.08 17.30
C ALA A 28 10.91 4.58 16.97
N ASP A 29 10.93 5.45 17.97
CA ASP A 29 10.82 6.90 17.76
C ASP A 29 12.06 7.44 17.03
N SER A 30 13.25 6.96 17.41
CA SER A 30 14.51 7.24 16.73
C SER A 30 14.48 6.77 15.27
N PHE A 31 13.91 5.58 15.00
CA PHE A 31 13.75 5.09 13.63
C PHE A 31 12.82 6.00 12.81
N LEU A 32 11.63 6.30 13.34
CA LEU A 32 10.64 7.14 12.66
C LEU A 32 11.21 8.53 12.33
N ASN A 33 11.94 9.14 13.27
CA ASN A 33 12.58 10.45 13.08
C ASN A 33 13.59 10.45 11.93
N ILE A 34 14.43 9.42 11.82
CA ILE A 34 15.41 9.33 10.71
C ILE A 34 14.68 9.13 9.39
N THR A 35 13.70 8.22 9.35
CA THR A 35 12.98 7.96 8.11
C THR A 35 12.35 9.25 7.57
N ASN A 36 11.69 10.03 8.42
CA ASN A 36 11.08 11.30 8.01
C ASN A 36 12.11 12.30 7.45
N ASN A 37 13.33 12.36 8.01
CA ASN A 37 14.39 13.23 7.51
C ASN A 37 15.00 12.78 6.17
N GLU A 38 15.14 11.47 5.95
CA GLU A 38 15.69 10.90 4.71
C GLU A 38 14.82 11.23 3.48
N MET A 39 13.50 11.44 3.65
CA MET A 39 12.62 11.70 2.52
C MET A 39 12.58 13.17 2.07
N ALA A 40 12.88 14.15 2.94
CA ALA A 40 13.03 15.54 2.49
C ALA A 40 14.06 15.69 1.35
N LEU A 41 14.93 14.69 1.19
CA LEU A 41 15.98 14.61 0.16
C LEU A 41 15.59 13.79 -1.09
N ARG A 42 14.46 13.06 -1.10
CA ARG A 42 14.11 12.10 -2.19
C ARG A 42 12.67 12.26 -2.67
N SER A 43 12.47 12.24 -3.99
CA SER A 43 11.15 12.46 -4.59
C SER A 43 10.25 11.22 -4.56
N CYS A 44 9.20 11.25 -3.74
CA CYS A 44 8.09 10.27 -3.75
C CYS A 44 7.43 10.09 -5.11
N GLU A 45 7.43 11.13 -5.94
CA GLU A 45 6.74 11.13 -7.23
C GLU A 45 7.31 10.08 -8.18
N ASN A 46 8.61 9.79 -8.06
CA ASN A 46 9.25 8.75 -8.86
C ASN A 46 8.84 7.35 -8.43
N ILE A 47 8.55 7.14 -7.14
CA ILE A 47 8.12 5.83 -6.63
C ILE A 47 6.80 5.41 -7.25
N ALA A 48 5.81 6.32 -7.26
CA ALA A 48 4.50 6.03 -7.83
C ALA A 48 4.61 5.65 -9.32
N LYS A 49 5.49 6.31 -10.07
CA LYS A 49 5.77 6.02 -11.49
C LYS A 49 6.50 4.68 -11.68
N ASP A 50 7.57 4.44 -10.93
CA ASP A 50 8.40 3.22 -11.01
C ASP A 50 7.63 1.96 -10.59
N THR A 51 6.54 2.14 -9.86
CA THR A 51 5.74 1.06 -9.30
C THR A 51 4.33 1.00 -9.85
N VAL A 52 4.05 1.70 -10.96
CA VAL A 52 2.73 1.77 -11.61
C VAL A 52 2.17 0.40 -12.00
N ASP A 53 3.04 -0.56 -12.31
CA ASP A 53 2.65 -1.95 -12.63
C ASP A 53 2.29 -2.81 -11.41
N GLN A 54 2.31 -2.21 -10.21
CA GLN A 54 1.91 -2.79 -8.93
C GLN A 54 2.38 -4.23 -8.72
N SER A 55 1.46 -5.20 -8.69
CA SER A 55 1.72 -6.62 -8.43
C SER A 55 2.70 -7.27 -9.42
N LYS A 56 2.91 -6.68 -10.59
CA LYS A 56 3.91 -7.11 -11.57
C LYS A 56 5.29 -6.49 -11.33
N SER A 57 5.37 -5.36 -10.63
CA SER A 57 6.63 -4.67 -10.29
C SER A 57 7.33 -5.31 -9.10
N ILE A 58 8.61 -5.66 -9.28
CA ILE A 58 9.47 -6.15 -8.19
C ILE A 58 9.76 -5.03 -7.18
N ILE A 59 9.93 -3.79 -7.68
CA ILE A 59 10.18 -2.62 -6.83
C ILE A 59 8.97 -2.34 -5.94
N TRP A 60 7.75 -2.46 -6.48
CA TRP A 60 6.52 -2.32 -5.70
C TRP A 60 6.43 -3.34 -4.55
N LYS A 61 6.80 -4.60 -4.81
CA LYS A 61 6.84 -5.66 -3.80
C LYS A 61 7.87 -5.36 -2.71
N GLU A 62 9.07 -4.95 -3.10
CA GLU A 62 10.15 -4.58 -2.17
C GLU A 62 9.75 -3.38 -1.31
N LEU A 63 9.14 -2.35 -1.88
CA LEU A 63 8.77 -1.17 -1.12
C LEU A 63 7.63 -1.41 -0.14
N ARG A 64 6.74 -2.37 -0.40
CA ARG A 64 5.67 -2.78 0.51
C ARG A 64 6.14 -3.74 1.61
N TYR A 65 7.25 -4.44 1.39
CA TYR A 65 7.83 -5.33 2.39
C TYR A 65 8.18 -4.56 3.67
N ARG A 66 7.77 -5.08 4.84
CA ARG A 66 7.90 -4.45 6.17
C ARG A 66 7.17 -3.10 6.34
N ARG A 67 6.41 -2.64 5.34
CA ARG A 67 5.64 -1.40 5.41
C ARG A 67 4.20 -1.68 5.79
N ILE A 68 3.62 -0.82 6.61
CA ILE A 68 2.18 -0.84 6.86
C ILE A 68 1.50 -0.33 5.60
N THR A 69 0.62 -1.14 5.01
CA THR A 69 -0.09 -0.76 3.78
C THR A 69 -1.55 -0.46 4.09
N ALA A 70 -2.17 0.38 3.27
CA ALA A 70 -3.58 0.77 3.41
C ALA A 70 -4.51 -0.45 3.59
N SER A 71 -4.29 -1.55 2.86
CA SER A 71 -5.09 -2.78 2.98
C SER A 71 -4.96 -3.50 4.34
N ARG A 72 -4.01 -3.10 5.19
CA ARG A 72 -3.75 -3.64 6.53
C ARG A 72 -3.91 -2.61 7.65
N ILE A 73 -4.11 -1.34 7.34
CA ILE A 73 -4.12 -0.25 8.33
C ILE A 73 -5.19 -0.46 9.40
N TYR A 74 -6.38 -0.92 9.01
CA TYR A 74 -7.47 -1.23 9.94
C TYR A 74 -7.06 -2.30 10.95
N GLU A 75 -6.41 -3.37 10.49
CA GLU A 75 -5.97 -4.48 11.34
C GLU A 75 -4.88 -4.02 12.31
N VAL A 76 -3.93 -3.21 11.81
CA VAL A 76 -2.85 -2.64 12.63
C VAL A 76 -3.39 -1.71 13.71
N ALA A 77 -4.32 -0.81 13.36
CA ALA A 77 -4.91 0.14 14.30
C ALA A 77 -5.72 -0.52 15.44
N HIS A 78 -6.20 -1.75 15.23
CA HIS A 78 -6.96 -2.50 16.23
C HIS A 78 -6.16 -3.65 16.88
N CYS A 79 -4.89 -3.83 16.48
CA CYS A 79 -4.03 -4.87 17.02
C CYS A 79 -3.59 -4.51 18.44
N LYS A 80 -3.80 -5.43 19.38
CA LYS A 80 -3.39 -5.26 20.79
C LYS A 80 -2.20 -6.14 21.17
N THR A 81 -1.74 -6.98 20.25
CA THR A 81 -0.65 -7.92 20.47
C THR A 81 0.62 -7.38 19.80
N PRO A 82 1.74 -7.28 20.53
CA PRO A 82 3.00 -6.80 19.97
C PRO A 82 3.63 -7.82 18.99
N GLU A 83 3.25 -9.08 19.09
CA GLU A 83 3.73 -10.18 18.27
C GLU A 83 2.55 -11.01 17.75
N GLY A 84 2.75 -11.71 16.64
CA GLY A 84 1.77 -12.64 16.07
C GLY A 84 1.59 -12.50 14.56
N THR A 85 0.56 -13.17 14.05
CA THR A 85 0.33 -13.37 12.60
C THR A 85 0.30 -12.07 11.80
N LEU A 86 -0.29 -10.99 12.33
CA LEU A 86 -0.33 -9.70 11.63
C LEU A 86 1.08 -9.12 11.46
N VAL A 87 1.87 -9.12 12.53
CA VAL A 87 3.26 -8.63 12.51
C VAL A 87 4.08 -9.49 11.55
N GLU A 88 3.98 -10.81 11.65
CA GLU A 88 4.67 -11.77 10.77
C GLU A 88 4.33 -11.56 9.28
N GLN A 89 3.08 -11.23 8.96
CA GLN A 89 2.67 -10.91 7.60
C GLN A 89 3.27 -9.60 7.10
N ILE A 90 3.33 -8.56 7.94
CA ILE A 90 3.90 -7.26 7.58
C ILE A 90 5.42 -7.38 7.38
N ILE A 91 6.12 -8.05 8.30
CA ILE A 91 7.58 -8.26 8.20
C ILE A 91 7.98 -9.36 7.18
N GLY A 92 6.98 -10.00 6.58
CA GLY A 92 7.10 -11.04 5.56
C GLY A 92 7.75 -12.34 6.03
N THR A 93 7.71 -12.64 7.33
CA THR A 93 8.05 -13.98 7.85
C THR A 93 6.93 -14.98 7.60
N LEU A 94 5.69 -14.51 7.46
CA LEU A 94 4.55 -15.34 7.06
C LEU A 94 4.05 -14.95 5.66
N LYS A 95 4.22 -15.87 4.71
CA LYS A 95 3.73 -15.69 3.33
C LYS A 95 2.21 -15.77 3.27
N ILE A 96 1.57 -14.71 2.79
CA ILE A 96 0.15 -14.72 2.45
C ILE A 96 -0.02 -15.60 1.21
N ARG A 97 -0.84 -16.65 1.33
CA ARG A 97 -1.18 -17.50 0.19
C ARG A 97 -2.09 -16.73 -0.76
N ASP A 98 -1.77 -16.83 -2.04
CA ASP A 98 -2.64 -16.29 -3.07
C ASP A 98 -3.92 -17.11 -3.11
N THR A 99 -5.07 -16.44 -3.12
CA THR A 99 -6.39 -17.08 -3.07
C THR A 99 -7.13 -16.84 -4.38
N ASP A 100 -8.11 -17.70 -4.70
CA ASP A 100 -8.96 -17.54 -5.89
C ASP A 100 -9.65 -16.16 -5.93
N ALA A 101 -9.99 -15.61 -4.76
CA ALA A 101 -10.55 -14.26 -4.66
C ALA A 101 -9.55 -13.17 -5.07
N MET A 102 -8.27 -13.33 -4.69
CA MET A 102 -7.20 -12.39 -5.04
C MET A 102 -6.83 -12.47 -6.52
N GLU A 103 -6.76 -13.68 -7.07
CA GLU A 103 -6.54 -13.90 -8.51
C GLU A 103 -7.68 -13.27 -9.32
N ARG A 104 -8.93 -13.55 -8.96
CA ARG A 104 -10.11 -12.96 -9.58
C ARG A 104 -10.07 -11.43 -9.53
N GLY A 105 -9.71 -10.87 -8.37
CA GLY A 105 -9.54 -9.43 -8.18
C GLY A 105 -8.60 -8.84 -9.23
N ARG A 106 -7.35 -9.32 -9.26
CA ARG A 106 -6.33 -8.84 -10.21
C ARG A 106 -6.73 -9.01 -11.68
N ARG A 107 -7.44 -10.09 -12.01
CA ARG A 107 -7.88 -10.35 -13.38
C ARG A 107 -8.97 -9.37 -13.82
N LEU A 108 -9.93 -9.08 -12.95
CA LEU A 108 -11.10 -8.27 -13.28
C LEU A 108 -10.90 -6.77 -13.08
N GLU A 109 -9.94 -6.34 -12.25
CA GLU A 109 -9.67 -4.93 -11.93
C GLU A 109 -9.54 -4.06 -13.20
N VAL A 110 -8.78 -4.54 -14.19
CA VAL A 110 -8.58 -3.84 -15.47
C VAL A 110 -9.88 -3.73 -16.28
N GLU A 111 -10.73 -4.76 -16.24
CA GLU A 111 -12.03 -4.74 -16.93
C GLU A 111 -13.00 -3.79 -16.24
N VAL A 112 -13.04 -3.79 -14.90
CA VAL A 112 -13.89 -2.90 -14.10
C VAL A 112 -13.50 -1.43 -14.30
N LEU A 113 -12.20 -1.11 -14.32
CA LEU A 113 -11.73 0.25 -14.58
C LEU A 113 -12.20 0.78 -15.94
N LYS A 114 -12.08 -0.04 -17.00
CA LYS A 114 -12.53 0.34 -18.35
C LYS A 114 -14.03 0.63 -18.38
N VAL A 115 -14.84 -0.27 -17.80
CA VAL A 115 -16.29 -0.05 -17.72
C VAL A 115 -16.61 1.21 -16.92
N PHE A 116 -15.86 1.46 -15.84
CA PHE A 116 -16.06 2.65 -15.02
C PHE A 116 -15.73 3.95 -15.78
N GLU A 117 -14.63 4.01 -16.51
CA GLU A 117 -14.28 5.13 -17.39
C GLU A 117 -15.35 5.37 -18.47
N GLU A 118 -15.82 4.31 -19.13
CA GLU A 118 -16.83 4.37 -20.19
C GLU A 118 -18.18 4.90 -19.67
N VAL A 119 -18.65 4.37 -18.55
CA VAL A 119 -19.96 4.72 -17.96
C VAL A 119 -19.95 6.13 -17.39
N MET A 120 -18.86 6.54 -16.73
CA MET A 120 -18.78 7.85 -16.10
C MET A 120 -18.27 8.95 -17.04
N HIS A 121 -17.82 8.60 -18.25
CA HIS A 121 -17.20 9.51 -19.21
C HIS A 121 -16.02 10.30 -18.61
N ILE A 122 -15.20 9.63 -17.83
CA ILE A 122 -13.99 10.18 -17.19
C ILE A 122 -12.74 9.44 -17.67
N ARG A 123 -11.57 9.98 -17.33
CA ARG A 123 -10.29 9.27 -17.45
C ARG A 123 -9.73 9.00 -16.08
N LEU A 124 -9.21 7.79 -15.91
CA LEU A 124 -8.55 7.35 -14.70
C LEU A 124 -7.06 7.14 -14.97
N GLN A 125 -6.25 7.39 -13.95
CA GLN A 125 -4.80 7.20 -14.01
C GLN A 125 -4.43 5.97 -13.20
N CYS A 126 -3.65 5.07 -13.79
CA CYS A 126 -3.00 4.00 -13.04
C CYS A 126 -2.01 4.60 -12.04
N CYS A 127 -1.93 4.01 -10.85
CA CYS A 127 -1.06 4.48 -9.79
C CYS A 127 -0.22 3.34 -9.21
N GLY A 128 1.04 3.64 -8.87
CA GLY A 128 1.88 2.75 -8.08
C GLY A 128 1.70 2.94 -6.57
N LEU A 129 2.79 2.75 -5.82
CA LEU A 129 2.85 2.99 -4.39
C LEU A 129 3.01 4.49 -4.10
N LEU A 130 2.03 5.05 -3.41
CA LEU A 130 2.07 6.36 -2.79
C LEU A 130 2.61 6.24 -1.38
N LEU A 131 3.58 7.10 -1.05
CA LEU A 131 4.14 7.23 0.29
C LEU A 131 3.88 8.65 0.81
N ASN A 132 3.64 8.78 2.11
CA ASN A 132 3.56 10.07 2.78
C ASN A 132 4.95 10.40 3.37
N PRO A 133 5.53 11.57 3.07
CA PRO A 133 6.81 11.99 3.64
C PRO A 133 6.90 12.07 5.15
N ASP A 134 5.80 12.40 5.81
CA ASP A 134 5.75 12.49 7.27
C ASP A 134 5.60 11.10 7.91
N PHE A 135 5.24 10.08 7.12
CA PHE A 135 4.90 8.74 7.60
C PHE A 135 5.40 7.65 6.64
N LEU A 136 6.72 7.56 6.50
CA LEU A 136 7.35 6.60 5.61
C LEU A 136 6.96 5.15 5.88
N VAL A 137 6.68 4.80 7.14
CA VAL A 137 6.26 3.44 7.51
C VAL A 137 4.89 3.04 6.96
N ILE A 138 4.15 3.98 6.36
CA ILE A 138 2.82 3.79 5.77
C ILE A 138 2.90 3.98 4.25
N GLY A 139 2.14 3.19 3.49
CA GLY A 139 1.98 3.38 2.05
C GLY A 139 0.64 2.87 1.51
N ALA A 140 0.19 3.45 0.41
CA ALA A 140 -1.05 3.09 -0.26
C ALA A 140 -0.82 2.86 -1.77
N SER A 141 -1.61 1.99 -2.38
CA SER A 141 -1.63 1.81 -3.84
C SER A 141 -3.08 1.74 -4.26
N PRO A 142 -3.70 2.89 -4.59
CA PRO A 142 -5.04 2.92 -5.15
C PRO A 142 -5.08 2.13 -6.46
N ASP A 143 -6.24 1.55 -6.79
CA ASP A 143 -6.42 0.82 -8.05
C ASP A 143 -6.43 1.80 -9.23
N ALA A 144 -6.97 3.01 -9.03
CA ALA A 144 -6.78 4.14 -9.92
C ALA A 144 -6.98 5.50 -9.21
N ILE A 145 -6.61 6.58 -9.89
CA ILE A 145 -6.76 7.97 -9.45
C ILE A 145 -7.58 8.74 -10.48
N GLY A 146 -8.63 9.44 -10.02
CA GLY A 146 -9.40 10.42 -10.80
C GLY A 146 -8.87 11.85 -10.58
N GLU A 147 -9.64 12.85 -10.99
CA GLU A 147 -9.24 14.26 -10.83
C GLU A 147 -9.24 14.69 -9.36
N ASP A 148 -10.30 14.36 -8.63
CA ASP A 148 -10.54 14.76 -7.23
C ASP A 148 -10.87 13.57 -6.30
N PHE A 149 -10.67 12.33 -6.77
CA PHE A 149 -10.96 11.12 -6.00
C PHE A 149 -9.98 9.98 -6.31
N VAL A 150 -9.98 8.98 -5.42
CA VAL A 150 -9.27 7.70 -5.61
C VAL A 150 -10.27 6.58 -5.84
N VAL A 151 -9.83 5.54 -6.54
CA VAL A 151 -10.64 4.36 -6.86
C VAL A 151 -10.06 3.14 -6.14
N GLU A 152 -10.94 2.44 -5.41
CA GLU A 152 -10.67 1.14 -4.80
C GLU A 152 -11.76 0.15 -5.27
N ILE A 153 -11.35 -0.87 -6.00
CA ILE A 153 -12.18 -1.87 -6.64
C ILE A 153 -12.18 -3.15 -5.79
N LYS A 154 -13.39 -3.66 -5.54
CA LYS A 154 -13.57 -5.00 -4.98
C LYS A 154 -14.35 -5.86 -5.95
N CYS A 155 -13.81 -7.03 -6.25
CA CYS A 155 -14.42 -8.01 -7.16
C CYS A 155 -14.92 -9.24 -6.36
N PRO A 156 -16.04 -9.13 -5.61
CA PRO A 156 -16.57 -10.25 -4.85
C PRO A 156 -16.86 -11.47 -5.75
N ILE A 157 -16.71 -12.67 -5.20
CA ILE A 157 -17.02 -13.92 -5.91
C ILE A 157 -18.53 -14.12 -6.03
N ASN A 158 -19.28 -13.68 -5.02
CA ASN A 158 -20.73 -13.81 -4.95
C ASN A 158 -21.36 -12.77 -4.01
N LEU A 159 -22.69 -12.68 -4.03
CA LEU A 159 -23.48 -11.77 -3.18
C LEU A 159 -23.24 -11.95 -1.67
N LYS A 160 -22.82 -13.14 -1.23
CA LYS A 160 -22.48 -13.37 0.18
C LYS A 160 -21.18 -12.65 0.54
N SER A 161 -20.15 -12.73 -0.32
CA SER A 161 -18.89 -12.02 -0.14
C SER A 161 -19.01 -10.51 -0.32
N GLU A 162 -19.92 -10.05 -1.17
CA GLU A 162 -20.21 -8.62 -1.36
C GLU A 162 -20.67 -7.92 -0.07
N LYS A 163 -21.53 -8.60 0.72
CA LYS A 163 -21.95 -8.14 2.06
C LYS A 163 -20.79 -7.94 3.03
N GLY A 164 -19.62 -8.50 2.71
CA GLY A 164 -18.38 -8.28 3.43
C GLY A 164 -17.76 -6.91 3.18
N TYR A 165 -18.12 -6.20 2.11
CA TYR A 165 -17.57 -4.89 1.74
C TYR A 165 -18.57 -3.75 2.00
N ILE A 166 -19.84 -3.97 1.66
CA ILE A 166 -20.93 -2.98 1.75
C ILE A 166 -22.00 -3.45 2.75
N THR A 167 -22.55 -2.52 3.53
CA THR A 167 -23.65 -2.79 4.48
C THR A 167 -25.00 -2.87 3.75
N LYS A 168 -26.05 -3.28 4.47
CA LYS A 168 -27.41 -3.31 3.88
C LYS A 168 -27.90 -1.93 3.46
N ASP A 169 -27.40 -0.89 4.14
CA ASP A 169 -27.77 0.51 3.92
C ASP A 169 -26.87 1.18 2.88
N GLN A 170 -26.17 0.38 2.05
CA GLN A 170 -25.28 0.86 0.99
C GLN A 170 -24.08 1.70 1.48
N CYS A 171 -23.64 1.48 2.72
CA CYS A 171 -22.43 2.13 3.26
C CYS A 171 -21.21 1.21 3.16
N ILE A 172 -20.03 1.78 2.96
CA ILE A 172 -18.76 1.05 3.02
C ILE A 172 -18.50 0.61 4.47
N ARG A 173 -18.09 -0.64 4.67
CA ARG A 173 -17.72 -1.11 6.02
C ARG A 173 -16.41 -0.47 6.48
N GLN A 174 -16.31 -0.22 7.80
CA GLN A 174 -15.17 0.45 8.44
C GLN A 174 -13.79 -0.07 8.03
N LYS A 175 -13.63 -1.39 7.86
CA LYS A 175 -12.37 -1.99 7.39
C LYS A 175 -11.92 -1.45 6.02
N PHE A 176 -12.86 -1.32 5.09
CA PHE A 176 -12.58 -0.84 3.73
C PHE A 176 -12.60 0.68 3.66
N PHE A 177 -13.39 1.34 4.51
CA PHE A 177 -13.32 2.79 4.65
C PHE A 177 -11.96 3.24 5.16
N ALA A 178 -11.36 2.54 6.13
CA ALA A 178 -10.01 2.83 6.60
C ALA A 178 -8.91 2.56 5.56
N GLN A 179 -9.18 1.75 4.53
CA GLN A 179 -8.24 1.48 3.45
C GLN A 179 -8.18 2.63 2.43
N ILE A 180 -9.26 3.42 2.31
CA ILE A 180 -9.40 4.54 1.37
C ILE A 180 -8.95 5.82 2.06
#